data_AF-A0A2I0HX65-F1
#
_entry.id   AF-A0A2I0HX65-F1
#
_cell.length_a   1.000
_cell.length_b   1.000
_cell.length_c   1.000
_cell.angle_alpha   90.00
_cell.angle_beta   90.00
_cell.angle_gamma   90.00
#
_symmetry.space_group_name_H-M   'P 1'
#
loop_
_entity.id
_entity.type
_entity.pdbx_description
1 polymer ?
#
loop_
_entity_poly.entity_id
_entity_poly.type
_entity_poly.pdbx_seq_one_letter_code
_entity_poly.pdbx_strand_id
1 'polypeptide(L)'
;MPDKREKIVRQRAETRVGCRAMILVRKVESGKWVVTKFVKEHTHQLTPGKGRRDCIYDQYPNEHDKIRELSQQLAIEKKRAATYKRHLELLFEHIEGHNESLAKRIQHIVENVREIETKDHQQQQQQQQSLR
;
A
#
# COMPACT_ATOMS: atom_id res chain seq x y z
N MET A 1 60.37 -21.28 -12.06
CA MET A 1 59.16 -22.09 -11.82
C MET A 1 58.06 -21.58 -12.75
N PRO A 2 57.60 -22.35 -13.75
CA PRO A 2 56.59 -21.86 -14.69
C PRO A 2 55.17 -22.01 -14.13
N ASP A 3 54.39 -20.95 -14.29
CA ASP A 3 53.02 -20.73 -13.83
C ASP A 3 52.03 -21.62 -14.62
N LYS A 4 51.52 -22.68 -13.99
CA LYS A 4 50.52 -23.60 -14.59
C LYS A 4 49.11 -22.98 -14.49
N ARG A 5 48.85 -21.92 -15.25
CA ARG A 5 47.47 -21.56 -15.60
C ARG A 5 46.96 -22.56 -16.63
N GLU A 6 46.45 -23.66 -16.11
CA GLU A 6 45.77 -24.69 -16.88
C GLU A 6 44.56 -24.06 -17.57
N LYS A 7 44.72 -23.74 -18.86
CA LYS A 7 43.61 -23.29 -19.70
C LYS A 7 42.65 -24.47 -19.78
N ILE A 8 41.55 -24.40 -19.04
CA ILE A 8 40.40 -25.29 -19.22
C ILE A 8 39.84 -25.01 -20.61
N VAL A 9 40.45 -25.58 -21.64
CA VAL A 9 39.88 -25.64 -22.98
C VAL A 9 38.79 -26.69 -22.87
N ARG A 10 37.56 -26.24 -22.61
CA ARG A 10 36.38 -27.10 -22.73
C ARG A 10 36.46 -27.74 -24.12
N GLN A 11 36.60 -29.06 -24.16
CA GLN A 11 36.56 -29.80 -25.42
C GLN A 11 35.24 -29.45 -26.11
N ARG A 12 35.35 -28.73 -27.23
CA ARG A 12 34.20 -28.35 -28.04
C ARG A 12 33.62 -29.65 -28.61
N ALA A 13 32.33 -29.90 -28.38
CA ALA A 13 31.66 -31.03 -28.99
C ALA A 13 31.90 -31.01 -30.51
N GLU A 14 32.34 -32.14 -31.08
CA GLU A 14 32.55 -32.27 -32.52
C GLU A 14 31.21 -32.10 -33.24
N THR A 15 31.00 -30.92 -33.81
CA THR A 15 29.79 -30.56 -34.57
C THR A 15 30.16 -30.50 -36.05
N ARG A 16 30.39 -31.65 -36.66
CA ARG A 16 30.63 -31.74 -38.12
C ARG A 16 29.32 -31.65 -38.93
N VAL A 17 28.58 -30.55 -38.75
CA VAL A 17 27.46 -30.14 -39.64
C VAL A 17 27.80 -28.90 -40.48
N GLY A 18 29.02 -28.35 -40.35
CA GLY A 18 29.45 -27.18 -41.13
C GLY A 18 28.67 -25.89 -40.85
N CYS A 19 28.00 -25.81 -39.70
CA CYS A 19 27.20 -24.65 -39.31
C CYS A 19 28.11 -23.45 -39.00
N ARG A 20 27.91 -22.33 -39.70
CA ARG A 20 28.69 -21.09 -39.53
C ARG A 20 27.98 -20.05 -38.66
N ALA A 21 26.82 -20.39 -38.11
CA ALA A 21 26.10 -19.52 -37.19
C ALA A 21 26.98 -19.19 -35.97
N MET A 22 27.10 -17.90 -35.66
CA MET A 22 27.98 -17.43 -34.60
C MET A 22 27.58 -16.06 -34.10
N ILE A 23 27.88 -15.81 -32.83
CA ILE A 23 27.86 -14.47 -32.23
C ILE A 23 29.26 -14.20 -31.71
N LEU A 24 29.88 -13.12 -32.18
CA LEU A 24 31.14 -12.62 -31.63
C LEU A 24 30.85 -11.36 -30.83
N VAL A 25 31.25 -11.37 -29.56
CA VAL A 25 31.09 -10.23 -28.66
C VAL A 25 32.48 -9.78 -28.23
N ARG A 26 32.75 -8.48 -28.32
CA ARG A 26 33.97 -7.86 -27.79
C ARG A 26 33.63 -6.80 -26.75
N LYS A 27 34.50 -6.62 -25.78
CA LYS A 27 34.46 -5.46 -24.88
C LYS A 27 35.21 -4.32 -25.54
N VAL A 28 34.54 -3.19 -25.76
CA VAL A 28 35.20 -1.96 -26.24
C VAL A 28 35.88 -1.24 -25.07
N GLU A 29 36.82 -0.35 -25.37
CA GLU A 29 37.59 0.40 -24.37
C GLU A 29 36.70 1.22 -23.42
N SER A 30 35.50 1.61 -23.88
CA SER A 30 34.47 2.25 -23.04
C SER A 30 33.80 1.30 -22.01
N GLY A 31 34.26 0.05 -21.90
CA GLY A 31 33.75 -0.93 -20.96
C GLY A 31 32.46 -1.65 -21.39
N LYS A 32 31.83 -1.21 -22.49
CA LYS A 32 30.60 -1.81 -23.03
C LYS A 32 30.89 -3.08 -23.82
N TRP A 33 29.97 -4.03 -23.81
CA TRP A 33 30.02 -5.20 -24.68
C TRP A 33 29.28 -4.90 -25.97
N VAL A 34 29.93 -5.14 -27.10
CA VAL A 34 29.33 -4.94 -28.43
C VAL A 34 29.42 -6.25 -29.22
N VAL A 35 28.32 -6.56 -29.92
CA VAL A 35 28.29 -7.68 -30.87
C VAL A 35 28.98 -7.21 -32.15
N THR A 36 30.09 -7.83 -32.50
CA THR A 36 30.88 -7.47 -33.69
C THR A 36 30.54 -8.29 -34.91
N LYS A 37 30.08 -9.52 -34.70
CA LYS A 37 29.65 -10.39 -35.79
C LYS A 37 28.46 -11.20 -35.33
N PHE A 38 27.43 -11.23 -36.15
CA PHE A 38 26.24 -12.03 -35.94
C PHE A 38 25.90 -12.76 -37.24
N VAL A 39 25.92 -14.08 -37.19
CA VAL A 39 25.47 -14.96 -38.28
C VAL A 39 24.30 -15.74 -37.70
N LYS A 40 23.09 -15.42 -38.18
CA LYS A 40 21.83 -16.00 -37.69
C LYS A 40 21.50 -17.31 -38.38
N GLU A 41 22.01 -17.50 -39.60
CA GLU A 41 21.65 -18.59 -40.47
C GLU A 41 22.29 -19.91 -40.01
N HIS A 42 21.44 -20.89 -39.75
CA HIS A 42 21.86 -22.25 -39.41
C HIS A 42 21.70 -23.17 -40.63
N THR A 43 22.66 -24.06 -40.81
CA THR A 43 22.58 -25.13 -41.83
C THR A 43 21.82 -26.37 -41.32
N HIS A 44 21.18 -26.27 -40.16
CA HIS A 44 20.41 -27.33 -39.52
C HIS A 44 19.25 -26.74 -38.73
N GLN A 45 18.25 -27.55 -38.41
CA GLN A 45 17.16 -27.13 -37.53
C GLN A 45 17.68 -26.87 -36.11
N LEU A 46 17.19 -25.80 -35.48
CA LEU A 46 17.46 -25.48 -34.09
C LEU A 46 16.60 -26.37 -33.20
N THR A 47 17.13 -27.48 -32.70
CA THR A 47 16.46 -28.24 -31.66
C THR A 47 16.60 -27.46 -30.35
N PRO A 48 15.50 -27.02 -29.71
CA PRO A 48 15.58 -26.41 -28.39
C PRO A 48 16.21 -27.43 -27.45
N GLY A 49 17.43 -27.14 -26.95
CA GLY A 49 18.08 -28.03 -26.01
C GLY A 49 17.15 -28.27 -24.82
N LYS A 50 16.96 -29.53 -24.43
CA LYS A 50 16.39 -29.88 -23.11
C LYS A 50 17.38 -29.42 -22.04
N GLY A 51 17.41 -28.13 -21.74
CA GLY A 51 18.37 -27.58 -20.81
C GLY A 51 18.08 -26.13 -20.53
N ARG A 52 17.51 -25.89 -19.34
CA ARG A 52 17.26 -24.59 -18.71
C ARG A 52 16.12 -23.76 -19.31
N ARG A 53 14.90 -24.30 -19.21
CA ARG A 53 13.67 -23.47 -19.23
C ARG A 53 13.39 -22.80 -17.88
N ASP A 54 13.97 -23.31 -16.80
CA ASP A 54 13.57 -22.93 -15.43
C ASP A 54 14.21 -21.62 -14.93
N CYS A 55 15.23 -21.06 -15.59
CA CYS A 55 15.99 -19.92 -15.08
C CYS A 55 15.78 -18.60 -15.84
N ILE A 56 14.85 -18.54 -16.79
CA ILE A 56 14.46 -17.26 -17.42
C ILE A 56 13.36 -16.56 -16.61
N TYR A 57 12.48 -17.32 -15.94
CA TYR A 57 11.34 -16.76 -15.20
C TYR A 57 11.66 -16.39 -13.74
N ASP A 58 12.65 -17.01 -13.10
CA ASP A 58 13.07 -16.69 -11.72
C ASP A 58 13.82 -15.34 -11.59
N GLN A 59 14.14 -14.66 -12.69
CA GLN A 59 14.88 -13.40 -12.66
C GLN A 59 13.98 -12.15 -12.58
N TYR A 60 12.64 -12.31 -12.64
CA TYR A 60 11.69 -11.22 -12.40
C TYR A 60 11.13 -11.33 -10.98
N PRO A 61 11.15 -10.24 -10.16
CA PRO A 61 10.45 -10.24 -8.88
C PRO A 61 8.98 -10.58 -9.14
N ASN A 62 8.52 -11.67 -8.53
CA ASN A 62 7.19 -12.22 -8.74
C ASN A 62 6.12 -11.19 -8.33
N GLU A 63 5.46 -10.57 -9.31
CA GLU A 63 4.43 -9.55 -9.09
C GLU A 63 3.31 -10.06 -8.16
N HIS A 64 3.07 -11.38 -8.13
CA HIS A 64 2.10 -12.01 -7.23
C HIS A 64 2.47 -11.85 -5.74
N ASP A 65 3.75 -11.88 -5.39
CA ASP A 65 4.17 -11.65 -4.01
C ASP A 65 3.91 -10.21 -3.59
N LYS A 66 4.10 -9.25 -4.52
CA LYS A 66 3.78 -7.84 -4.28
C LYS A 66 2.28 -7.60 -4.14
N ILE A 67 1.47 -8.25 -4.98
CA ILE A 67 0.00 -8.20 -4.87
C ILE A 67 -0.45 -8.72 -3.51
N ARG A 68 0.09 -9.86 -3.04
CA ARG A 68 -0.23 -10.43 -1.73
C ARG A 68 0.17 -9.49 -0.58
N GLU A 69 1.38 -8.96 -0.63
CA GLU A 69 1.90 -8.02 0.38
C GLU A 69 1.03 -6.75 0.47
N LEU A 70 0.76 -6.10 -0.66
CA LEU A 70 -0.06 -4.89 -0.71
C LEU A 70 -1.50 -5.16 -0.27
N SER A 71 -2.05 -6.32 -0.64
CA SER A 71 -3.39 -6.73 -0.19
C SER A 71 -3.45 -6.88 1.33
N GLN A 72 -2.40 -7.45 1.94
CA GLN A 72 -2.30 -7.58 3.39
C GLN A 72 -2.19 -6.21 4.08
N GLN A 73 -1.35 -5.32 3.55
CA GLN A 73 -1.21 -3.96 4.08
C GLN A 73 -2.54 -3.20 3.99
N LEU A 74 -3.25 -3.31 2.87
CA LEU A 74 -4.57 -2.70 2.69
C LEU A 74 -5.59 -3.26 3.70
N ALA A 75 -5.58 -4.56 3.98
CA ALA A 75 -6.47 -5.17 4.96
C ALA A 75 -6.21 -4.64 6.39
N ILE A 76 -4.93 -4.48 6.75
CA ILE A 76 -4.52 -3.91 8.04
C ILE A 76 -4.98 -2.46 8.17
N GLU A 77 -4.76 -1.63 7.14
CA GLU A 77 -5.17 -0.23 7.15
C GLU A 77 -6.70 -0.09 7.19
N LYS A 78 -7.45 -0.92 6.45
CA LYS A 78 -8.91 -0.96 6.56
C LYS A 78 -9.38 -1.29 7.97
N LYS A 79 -8.74 -2.24 8.64
CA LYS A 79 -9.04 -2.59 10.03
C LYS A 79 -8.75 -1.41 10.97
N ARG A 80 -7.60 -0.75 10.80
CA ARG A 80 -7.20 0.42 11.59
C ARG A 80 -8.18 1.59 11.40
N ALA A 81 -8.54 1.90 10.16
CA ALA A 81 -9.53 2.93 9.84
C ALA A 81 -10.90 2.62 10.47
N ALA A 82 -11.35 1.36 10.43
CA ALA A 82 -12.59 0.95 11.08
C ALA A 82 -12.55 1.08 12.61
N THR A 83 -11.40 0.89 13.24
CA THR A 83 -11.23 1.14 14.68
C THR A 83 -11.33 2.62 15.01
N TYR A 84 -10.60 3.48 14.28
CA TYR A 84 -10.67 4.93 14.50
C TYR A 84 -12.07 5.48 14.26
N LYS A 85 -12.78 4.99 13.23
CA LYS A 85 -14.17 5.36 12.99
C LYS A 85 -15.06 5.07 14.21
N ARG A 86 -14.97 3.86 14.78
CA ARG A 86 -15.73 3.50 15.99
C ARG A 86 -15.39 4.39 17.17
N HIS A 87 -14.11 4.70 17.37
CA HIS A 87 -13.71 5.61 18.46
C HIS A 87 -14.29 7.01 18.27
N LEU A 88 -14.30 7.53 17.05
CA LEU A 88 -14.90 8.83 16.74
C LEU A 88 -16.41 8.81 16.97
N GLU A 89 -17.11 7.78 16.50
CA GLU A 89 -18.55 7.60 16.72
C GLU A 89 -18.88 7.62 18.22
N LEU A 90 -18.14 6.88 19.05
CA LEU A 90 -18.33 6.88 20.51
C LEU A 90 -18.09 8.27 21.15
N LEU A 91 -17.05 8.99 20.70
CA LEU A 91 -16.78 10.34 21.21
C LEU A 91 -17.91 11.31 20.84
N PHE A 92 -18.46 11.22 19.63
CA PHE A 92 -19.59 12.03 19.21
C PHE A 92 -20.84 11.74 20.03
N GLU A 93 -21.19 10.46 20.22
CA GLU A 93 -22.34 10.06 21.06
C GLU A 93 -22.20 10.59 22.49
N HIS A 94 -20.99 10.56 23.06
CA HIS A 94 -20.74 11.09 24.39
C HIS A 94 -20.90 12.61 24.46
N ILE A 95 -20.37 13.35 23.48
CA ILE A 95 -20.49 14.82 23.39
C ILE A 95 -21.97 15.20 23.25
N GLU A 96 -22.71 14.53 22.36
CA GLU A 96 -24.12 14.79 22.13
C GLU A 96 -24.94 14.53 23.39
N GLY A 97 -24.73 13.39 24.05
CA GLY A 97 -25.42 13.06 25.30
C GLY A 97 -25.13 14.05 26.44
N HIS A 98 -23.88 14.50 26.56
CA HIS A 98 -23.52 15.56 27.52
C HIS A 98 -24.19 16.90 27.19
N ASN A 99 -24.22 17.28 25.92
CA ASN A 99 -24.84 18.53 25.48
C ASN A 99 -26.35 18.51 25.74
N GLU A 100 -27.03 17.39 25.45
CA GLU A 100 -28.45 17.22 25.72
C GLU A 100 -28.77 17.27 27.23
N SER A 101 -27.97 16.59 28.05
CA SER A 101 -28.10 16.62 29.51
C SER A 101 -27.91 18.04 30.07
N LEU A 102 -26.90 18.76 29.58
CA LEU A 102 -26.66 20.15 29.98
C LEU A 102 -27.81 21.07 29.54
N ALA A 103 -28.29 20.92 28.31
CA ALA A 103 -29.42 21.70 27.80
C ALA A 103 -30.69 21.48 28.64
N LYS A 104 -31.00 20.23 29.00
CA LYS A 104 -32.12 19.90 29.89
C LYS A 104 -31.98 20.56 31.27
N ARG A 105 -30.79 20.54 31.85
CA ARG A 105 -30.53 21.21 33.15
C ARG A 105 -30.69 22.72 33.06
N ILE A 106 -30.19 23.35 32.00
CA ILE A 106 -30.36 24.79 31.75
C ILE A 106 -31.85 25.12 31.59
N GLN A 107 -32.58 24.34 30.79
CA GLN A 107 -34.00 24.55 30.57
C GLN A 107 -34.81 24.47 31.87
N HIS A 108 -34.49 23.52 32.75
CA HIS A 108 -35.11 23.45 34.06
C HIS A 108 -34.82 24.67 34.93
N ILE A 109 -33.60 25.20 34.91
CA ILE A 109 -33.25 26.44 35.64
C ILE A 109 -34.03 27.63 35.07
N VAL A 110 -34.10 27.75 33.75
CA VAL A 110 -34.85 28.81 33.06
C VAL A 110 -36.33 28.76 33.43
N GLU A 111 -36.94 27.57 33.44
CA GLU A 111 -38.34 27.42 33.82
C GLU A 111 -38.57 27.81 35.29
N ASN A 112 -37.70 27.38 36.20
CA ASN A 112 -37.78 27.76 37.61
C ASN A 112 -37.66 29.28 37.82
N VAL A 113 -36.73 29.94 37.13
CA VAL A 113 -36.57 31.40 37.20
C VAL A 113 -37.83 32.09 36.66
N ARG A 114 -38.35 31.62 35.53
CA ARG A 114 -39.59 32.16 34.94
C ARG A 114 -40.78 32.02 35.89
N GLU A 115 -40.92 30.88 36.56
CA GLU A 115 -41.95 30.69 37.58
C GLU A 115 -41.82 31.68 38.73
N ILE A 116 -40.59 31.92 39.23
CA ILE A 116 -40.34 32.89 40.30
C ILE A 116 -40.71 34.29 39.84
N GLU A 117 -40.25 34.69 38.65
CA GLU A 117 -40.57 35.99 38.07
C GLU A 117 -42.10 36.16 37.95
N THR A 118 -42.82 35.18 37.42
CA THR A 118 -44.29 35.28 37.29
C THR A 118 -45.00 35.41 38.64
N LYS A 119 -44.56 34.68 39.67
CA LYS A 119 -45.11 34.77 41.04
C LYS A 119 -44.85 36.16 41.64
N ASP A 120 -43.66 36.71 41.46
CA ASP A 120 -43.31 38.05 41.96
C ASP A 120 -44.16 39.14 41.27
N HIS A 121 -44.35 39.06 39.95
CA HIS A 121 -45.21 40.00 39.23
C HIS A 121 -46.67 39.93 39.72
N GLN A 122 -47.19 38.72 39.95
CA GLN A 122 -48.55 38.54 40.48
C GLN A 122 -48.70 39.12 41.89
N GLN A 123 -47.73 38.89 42.77
CA GLN A 123 -47.74 39.46 44.13
C GLN A 123 -47.70 40.99 44.11
N GLN A 124 -46.86 41.58 43.26
CA GLN A 124 -46.79 43.04 43.11
C GLN A 124 -48.12 43.62 42.60
N GLN A 125 -48.77 42.97 41.63
CA GLN A 125 -50.09 43.39 41.14
C GLN A 125 -51.17 43.30 42.23
N GLN A 126 -51.18 42.22 43.02
CA GLN A 126 -52.12 42.06 44.14
C GLN A 126 -51.92 43.14 45.22
N GLN A 127 -50.67 43.44 45.59
CA GLN A 127 -50.38 44.51 46.54
C GLN A 127 -50.83 45.88 46.02
N GLN A 128 -50.58 46.19 44.74
CA GLN A 128 -51.03 47.45 44.13
C GLN A 128 -52.56 47.57 44.07
N GLN A 129 -53.29 46.46 43.89
CA GLN A 129 -54.76 46.44 43.93
C GLN A 129 -55.32 46.60 45.34
N SER A 130 -54.63 46.11 46.37
CA SER A 130 -55.06 46.28 47.78
C SER A 130 -54.84 47.68 48.35
N LEU A 131 -53.99 48.49 47.71
CA LEU A 131 -53.64 49.86 48.13
C LEU A 131 -54.48 50.93 47.42
N ARG A 132 -55.44 50.55 46.57
CA ARG A 132 -56.42 51.43 45.92
C ARG A 132 -57.79 51.27 46.57
#